data_AF-A0A7W7CXM0-F1
#
_entry.id   AF-A0A7W7CXM0-F1
#
_cell.length_a   1.000
_cell.length_b   1.000
_cell.length_c   1.000
_cell.angle_alpha   90.00
_cell.angle_beta   90.00
_cell.angle_gamma   90.00
#
_symmetry.space_group_name_H-M   'P 1'
#
loop_
_entity.id
_entity.type
_entity.pdbx_description
1 polymer ?
#
loop_
_entity_poly.entity_id
_entity_poly.type
_entity_poly.pdbx_seq_one_letter_code
_entity_poly.pdbx_strand_id
1 'polypeptide(L)' 'MTEPEIYEAHAELHNLRTDLANLHDWAENALNDEHDRQYIAEYLSAAAAALARGEPLPRRPF' A
#
# COMPACT_ATOMS: atom_id res chain seq x y z
N MET A 1 9.53 20.23 15.86
CA MET A 1 9.03 18.96 16.39
C MET A 1 8.32 19.20 17.71
N THR A 2 7.06 19.59 17.60
CA THR A 2 6.10 19.78 18.69
C THR A 2 5.42 18.43 19.00
N GLU A 3 4.78 18.28 20.16
CA GLU A 3 3.99 17.06 20.47
C GLU A 3 2.96 16.70 19.39
N PRO A 4 2.19 17.65 18.81
CA PRO A 4 1.30 17.38 17.68
C PRO A 4 2.01 16.75 16.47
N GLU A 5 3.17 17.29 16.08
CA GLU A 5 3.95 16.79 14.94
C GLU A 5 4.43 15.35 15.16
N ILE A 6 4.70 14.96 16.42
CA ILE A 6 5.08 13.58 16.77
C ILE A 6 3.88 12.64 16.67
N TYR A 7 2.70 13.08 17.14
CA TYR A 7 1.48 12.28 17.02
C TYR A 7 1.05 12.07 15.57
N GLU A 8 1.16 13.12 14.74
CA GLU A 8 0.90 13.05 13.30
C GLU A 8 1.85 12.08 12.61
N ALA A 9 3.16 12.19 12.86
CA ALA A 9 4.14 11.25 12.32
C ALA A 9 3.88 9.79 12.75
N HIS A 10 3.45 9.56 13.99
CA HIS A 10 3.06 8.23 14.44
C HIS A 10 1.82 7.70 13.71
N ALA A 11 0.81 8.55 13.51
CA ALA A 11 -0.39 8.17 12.76
C ALA A 11 -0.05 7.85 11.30
N GLU A 12 0.80 8.65 10.66
CA GLU A 12 1.29 8.39 9.30
C GLU A 12 2.04 7.06 9.20
N LEU A 13 2.93 6.76 10.14
CA LEU A 13 3.65 5.48 10.19
C LEU A 13 2.69 4.28 10.39
N HIS A 14 1.68 4.44 11.24
CA HIS A 14 0.67 3.41 11.46
C HIS A 14 -0.17 3.14 10.22
N ASN A 15 -0.57 4.20 9.51
CA ASN A 15 -1.32 4.12 8.27
C ASN A 15 -0.48 3.44 7.17
N LEU A 16 0.77 3.86 7.00
CA LEU A 16 1.69 3.25 6.03
C LEU A 16 1.87 1.75 6.28
N ARG A 17 2.05 1.35 7.55
CA ARG A 17 2.14 -0.07 7.91
C ARG A 17 0.87 -0.84 7.55
N THR A 18 -0.29 -0.22 7.76
CA THR A 18 -1.60 -0.81 7.45
C THR A 18 -1.78 -0.98 5.94
N ASP A 19 -1.43 0.04 5.16
CA ASP A 19 -1.50 0.00 3.70
C ASP A 19 -0.58 -1.08 3.11
N LEU A 20 0.64 -1.22 3.62
CA LEU A 20 1.58 -2.27 3.22
C LEU A 20 1.06 -3.68 3.55
N ALA A 21 0.49 -3.88 4.74
CA ALA A 21 -0.11 -5.15 5.12
C ALA A 21 -1.27 -5.50 4.19
N ASN A 22 -2.16 -4.55 3.91
CA ASN A 22 -3.29 -4.78 3.02
C ASN A 22 -2.83 -5.07 1.57
N LEU A 23 -1.72 -4.50 1.11
CA LEU A 23 -1.13 -4.76 -0.22
C LEU A 23 -0.55 -6.17 -0.30
N HIS A 24 0.16 -6.60 0.75
CA HIS A 24 0.69 -7.94 0.88
C HIS A 24 -0.44 -8.98 0.81
N ASP A 25 -1.47 -8.82 1.64
CA ASP A 25 -2.60 -9.75 1.69
C ASP A 25 -3.35 -9.82 0.35
N TRP A 26 -3.53 -8.68 -0.33
CA TRP A 26 -4.13 -8.66 -1.67
C TRP A 26 -3.25 -9.41 -2.68
N ALA A 27 -1.94 -9.20 -2.67
CA ALA A 27 -1.03 -9.85 -3.62
C ALA A 27 -0.99 -11.38 -3.41
N GLU A 28 -0.99 -11.84 -2.15
CA GLU A 28 -1.08 -13.27 -1.84
C GLU A 28 -2.38 -13.88 -2.35
N ASN A 29 -3.52 -13.22 -2.11
CA ASN A 29 -4.82 -13.69 -2.59
C ASN A 29 -4.88 -13.70 -4.13
N ALA A 30 -4.40 -12.64 -4.79
CA ALA A 30 -4.38 -12.56 -6.24
C ALA A 30 -3.50 -13.64 -6.89
N LEU A 31 -2.38 -13.99 -6.25
CA LEU A 31 -1.52 -15.10 -6.70
C LEU A 31 -2.19 -16.47 -6.52
N ASN A 32 -2.97 -16.65 -5.45
CA ASN A 32 -3.72 -17.87 -5.18
C ASN A 32 -4.91 -18.06 -6.14
N ASP A 33 -5.53 -16.95 -6.58
CA ASP A 33 -6.67 -16.94 -7.51
C ASP A 33 -6.26 -17.05 -8.99
N GLU A 34 -5.01 -17.45 -9.26
CA GLU A 34 -4.44 -17.61 -10.60
C GLU A 34 -4.52 -16.34 -11.49
N HIS A 35 -4.54 -15.15 -10.87
CA HIS A 35 -4.52 -13.90 -11.63
C HIS A 35 -3.18 -13.69 -12.34
N ASP A 36 -3.22 -12.88 -13.41
CA ASP A 36 -2.05 -12.58 -14.23
C ASP A 36 -0.95 -11.94 -13.39
N ARG A 37 0.21 -12.61 -13.32
CA ARG A 37 1.37 -12.15 -12.56
C ARG A 37 1.92 -10.83 -13.09
N GLN A 38 1.81 -10.57 -14.39
CA GLN A 38 2.22 -9.30 -14.98
C GLN A 38 1.35 -8.17 -14.44
N TYR A 39 0.04 -8.40 -14.37
CA TYR A 39 -0.91 -7.45 -13.83
C TYR A 39 -0.68 -7.16 -12.34
N ILE A 40 -0.43 -8.20 -11.53
CA ILE A 40 -0.09 -8.05 -10.11
C ILE A 40 1.17 -7.19 -9.95
N ALA A 41 2.21 -7.43 -10.76
CA ALA A 41 3.45 -6.66 -10.72
C ALA A 41 3.24 -5.19 -11.11
N GLU A 42 2.42 -4.90 -12.13
CA GLU A 42 2.07 -3.55 -12.54
C GLU A 42 1.33 -2.79 -11.42
N TYR A 43 0.35 -3.43 -10.77
CA TYR A 43 -0.36 -2.82 -9.65
C TYR A 43 0.55 -2.55 -8.45
N LEU A 44 1.39 -3.52 -8.06
CA LEU A 44 2.35 -3.35 -6.96
C LEU A 44 3.36 -2.22 -7.25
N SER A 45 3.81 -2.09 -8.49
CA SER A 45 4.68 -0.99 -8.92
C SER A 45 3.99 0.37 -8.78
N ALA A 46 2.74 0.49 -9.24
CA ALA A 46 1.95 1.70 -9.11
C ALA A 46 1.67 2.06 -7.63
N ALA A 47 1.35 1.05 -6.82
CA ALA A 47 1.13 1.22 -5.38
C ALA A 47 2.39 1.70 -4.65
N ALA A 48 3.55 1.11 -4.96
CA ALA A 48 4.83 1.54 -4.39
C ALA A 48 5.17 2.99 -4.76
N ALA A 49 4.90 3.40 -5.99
CA ALA A 49 5.10 4.78 -6.43
C ALA A 49 4.17 5.76 -5.70
N ALA A 50 2.90 5.39 -5.48
CA ALA A 50 1.96 6.21 -4.72
C ALA A 50 2.41 6.40 -3.26
N LEU A 51 2.79 5.30 -2.58
CA LEU A 51 3.30 5.35 -1.21
C LEU A 51 4.55 6.23 -1.08
N ALA A 52 5.49 6.14 -2.03
CA ALA A 52 6.70 6.96 -2.02
C ALA A 52 6.41 8.47 -2.17
N ARG A 53 5.28 8.83 -2.78
CA ARG A 53 4.82 10.22 -2.93
C ARG A 53 3.86 10.68 -1.84
N GLY A 54 3.48 9.80 -0.91
CA GLY A 54 2.41 10.08 0.06
C GLY A 54 1.04 10.24 -0.60
N GLU A 55 0.84 9.65 -1.77
CA GLU A 55 -0.42 9.67 -2.50
C GLU A 55 -1.31 8.49 -2.10
N PRO A 56 -2.65 8.62 -2.25
CA PRO A 56 -3.56 7.50 -2.05
C PRO A 56 -3.21 6.31 -2.94
N LEU A 57 -3.39 5.10 -2.42
CA LEU A 57 -3.20 3.88 -3.20
C LEU A 57 -4.12 3.86 -4.43
N PRO A 58 -3.64 3.33 -5.58
CA PRO A 58 -4.49 3.13 -6.73
C PRO A 58 -5.65 2.19 -6.39
N ARG A 59 -6.82 2.45 -6.97
CA ARG A 59 -8.01 1.63 -6.75
C ARG A 59 -7.70 0.16 -7.04
N ARG A 60 -7.98 -0.71 -6.08
CA ARG A 60 -7.79 -2.15 -6.26
C ARG A 60 -8.64 -2.63 -7.42
N PRO A 61 -8.05 -3.36 -8.36
CA PRO A 61 -8.80 -4.17 -9.28
C PRO A 61 -9.19 -5.44 -8.54
N PHE A 62 -10.50 -5.71 -8.49
CA PHE A 62 -11.14 -6.85 -7.80
C PHE A 62 -10.90 -6.93 -6.28
#